data_AF-A0A395W5D4-F1
#
_entry.id   AF-A0A395W5D4-F1
#
_cell.length_a   1.000
_cell.length_b   1.000
_cell.length_c   1.000
_cell.angle_alpha   90.00
_cell.angle_beta   90.00
_cell.angle_gamma   90.00
#
_symmetry.space_group_name_H-M   'P 1'
#
loop_
_entity.id
_entity.type
_entity.pdbx_description
1 polymer ?
#
loop_
_entity_poly.entity_id
_entity_poly.type
_entity_poly.pdbx_seq_one_letter_code
_entity_poly.pdbx_strand_id
1 'polypeptide(L)' 'MGIKQGIEQGIEQGVERGAKNTQIKIAIKMLVRNNQTLEEISEIVGLDLDALRELKKNI' A
#
# COMPACT_ATOMS: atom_id res chain seq x y z
N MET A 1 -31.79 11.81 -3.22
CA MET A 1 -30.61 11.40 -2.42
C MET A 1 -29.46 10.78 -3.23
N GLY A 2 -29.45 10.77 -4.58
CA GLY A 2 -28.46 10.00 -5.34
C GLY A 2 -27.06 10.63 -5.48
N ILE A 3 -26.95 11.93 -5.74
CA ILE A 3 -25.66 12.56 -6.09
C ILE A 3 -24.70 12.59 -4.89
N LYS A 4 -25.19 12.92 -3.69
CA LYS A 4 -24.36 12.99 -2.48
C LYS A 4 -23.75 11.63 -2.13
N GLN A 5 -24.55 10.57 -2.18
CA GLN A 5 -24.09 9.19 -1.93
C GLN A 5 -23.09 8.73 -3.00
N GLY A 6 -23.33 9.06 -4.26
CA GLY A 6 -22.40 8.72 -5.34
C GLY A 6 -21.03 9.42 -5.20
N ILE A 7 -21.01 10.68 -4.79
CA ILE A 7 -19.76 11.42 -4.52
C ILE A 7 -19.02 10.84 -3.33
N GLU A 8 -19.73 10.56 -2.23
CA GLU A 8 -19.15 9.98 -1.01
C GLU A 8 -18.48 8.63 -1.28
N GLN A 9 -19.19 7.73 -1.98
CA GLN A 9 -18.64 6.43 -2.40
C GLN A 9 -17.45 6.58 -3.36
N GLY A 10 -17.50 7.53 -4.29
CA GLY A 10 -16.41 7.78 -5.22
C GLY A 10 -15.14 8.29 -4.54
N ILE A 11 -15.29 9.19 -3.56
CA ILE A 11 -14.17 9.71 -2.75
C ILE A 11 -13.57 8.59 -1.90
N GLU A 12 -14.39 7.81 -1.19
CA GLU A 12 -13.92 6.71 -0.33
C GLU A 12 -13.10 5.69 -1.13
N GLN A 13 -13.62 5.22 -2.27
CA GLN A 13 -12.89 4.30 -3.15
C GLN A 13 -11.60 4.91 -3.71
N GLY A 14 -11.62 6.20 -4.06
CA GLY A 14 -10.46 6.91 -4.55
C GLY A 14 -9.35 6.99 -3.50
N VAL A 15 -9.72 7.34 -2.27
CA VAL A 15 -8.80 7.44 -1.12
C VAL A 15 -8.22 6.07 -0.77
N GLU A 16 -9.04 5.03 -0.68
CA GLU A 16 -8.59 3.66 -0.36
C GLU A 16 -7.60 3.14 -1.41
N ARG A 17 -7.93 3.27 -2.71
CA ARG A 17 -7.04 2.86 -3.81
C ARG A 17 -5.75 3.67 -3.82
N GLY A 18 -5.82 4.97 -3.54
CA GLY A 18 -4.67 5.86 -3.47
C GLY A 18 -3.72 5.48 -2.33
N ALA A 19 -4.26 5.21 -1.15
CA ALA A 19 -3.50 4.77 0.02
C ALA A 19 -2.79 3.43 -0.25
N LYS A 20 -3.51 2.42 -0.74
CA LYS A 20 -2.95 1.10 -1.07
C LYS A 20 -1.84 1.18 -2.12
N ASN A 21 -2.05 1.95 -3.18
CA ASN A 21 -1.03 2.14 -4.21
C ASN A 21 0.22 2.84 -3.67
N THR A 22 0.05 3.78 -2.74
CA THR A 22 1.16 4.50 -2.10
C THR A 22 1.95 3.57 -1.19
N GLN A 23 1.28 2.74 -0.39
CA GLN A 23 1.93 1.71 0.43
C GLN A 23 2.82 0.80 -0.42
N ILE A 24 2.30 0.24 -1.51
CA ILE A 24 3.07 -0.65 -2.41
C ILE A 24 4.30 0.05 -2.98
N LYS A 25 4.15 1.30 -3.47
CA LYS A 25 5.28 2.06 -4.04
C LYS A 25 6.37 2.34 -3.01
N ILE A 26 5.99 2.64 -1.77
CA ILE A 26 6.94 2.87 -0.66
C ILE A 26 7.65 1.55 -0.32
N ALA A 27 6.90 0.45 -0.16
CA ALA A 27 7.47 -0.87 0.12
C ALA A 27 8.51 -1.28 -0.94
N ILE A 28 8.20 -1.12 -2.23
CA ILE A 28 9.15 -1.43 -3.32
C ILE A 28 10.44 -0.60 -3.17
N LYS A 29 10.34 0.71 -2.93
CA LYS A 29 11.52 1.58 -2.76
C LYS A 29 12.37 1.16 -1.54
N MET A 30 11.74 0.68 -0.47
CA MET A 30 12.45 0.21 0.72
C MET A 30 13.10 -1.16 0.50
N LEU A 31 12.39 -2.09 -0.15
CA LEU A 31 12.92 -3.41 -0.50
C LEU A 31 14.18 -3.32 -1.38
N VAL A 32 14.23 -2.35 -2.30
CA VAL A 32 15.40 -2.11 -3.17
C VAL A 32 16.61 -1.54 -2.41
N ARG A 33 16.40 -0.86 -1.27
CA ARG A 33 17.48 -0.21 -0.50
C ARG A 33 18.34 -1.19 0.31
N ASN A 34 17.97 -2.49 0.38
CA ASN A 34 18.74 -3.61 0.96
C ASN A 34 19.30 -3.42 2.38
N ASN A 35 18.81 -2.43 3.13
CA ASN A 35 19.29 -2.08 4.47
C ASN A 35 18.18 -2.18 5.53
N GLN A 36 17.01 -2.71 5.16
CA GLN A 36 15.86 -2.90 6.04
C GLN A 36 15.38 -4.34 5.95
N THR A 37 14.96 -4.89 7.08
CA THR A 37 14.29 -6.18 7.20
C THR A 37 12.84 -6.10 6.72
N LEU A 38 12.21 -7.24 6.44
CA LEU A 38 10.80 -7.25 6.03
C LEU A 38 9.88 -6.81 7.18
N GLU A 39 10.28 -7.09 8.41
CA GLU A 39 9.63 -6.71 9.65
C GLU A 39 9.61 -5.18 9.82
N GLU A 40 10.74 -4.51 9.62
CA GLU A 40 10.81 -3.04 9.66
C GLU A 40 9.98 -2.39 8.54
N ILE A 41 10.00 -2.96 7.33
CA ILE A 41 9.19 -2.47 6.22
C ILE A 41 7.69 -2.65 6.53
N SER A 42 7.32 -3.79 7.14
CA SER A 42 5.95 -4.09 7.56
C SER A 42 5.43 -3.06 8.57
N GLU A 43 6.25 -2.72 9.58
CA GLU A 43 5.90 -1.72 10.59
C GLU A 43 5.71 -0.32 9.99
N ILE A 44 6.56 0.08 9.05
CA ILE A 44 6.51 1.43 8.43
C ILE A 44 5.34 1.55 7.44
N VAL A 45 5.13 0.53 6.61
CA VAL A 45 4.20 0.62 5.48
C VAL A 45 2.80 0.10 5.85
N GLY A 46 2.69 -0.76 6.86
CA GLY A 46 1.44 -1.41 7.24
C GLY A 46 1.02 -2.54 6.30
N LEU A 47 1.97 -3.17 5.61
CA LEU A 47 1.74 -4.39 4.82
C LEU A 47 2.19 -5.60 5.63
N ASP A 48 1.48 -6.71 5.53
CA ASP A 48 1.91 -7.96 6.14
C ASP A 48 3.16 -8.56 5.48
N LEU A 49 3.84 -9.46 6.18
CA LEU A 49 5.08 -10.06 5.71
C LEU A 49 4.91 -10.89 4.44
N ASP A 50 3.73 -11.49 4.20
CA ASP A 50 3.50 -12.33 3.02
C ASP A 50 3.35 -11.47 1.77
N ALA A 51 2.62 -10.36 1.85
CA ALA A 51 2.54 -9.35 0.80
C ALA A 51 3.93 -8.78 0.46
N LEU A 52 4.75 -8.50 1.48
CA LEU A 52 6.13 -8.03 1.26
C LEU A 52 7.03 -9.09 0.63
N ARG A 53 6.90 -10.37 1.03
CA ARG A 53 7.61 -11.49 0.39
C ARG A 53 7.20 -11.66 -1.06
N GLU A 54 5.92 -11.52 -1.38
CA GLU A 54 5.43 -11.57 -2.74
C GLU A 54 5.96 -10.41 -3.58
N LEU A 55 5.91 -9.19 -3.06
CA LEU A 55 6.50 -8.03 -3.73
C LEU A 55 7.99 -8.22 -4.01
N LYS A 56 8.75 -8.72 -3.03
CA LYS A 56 10.19 -8.98 -3.18
C LYS A 56 10.51 -10.02 -4.26
N LYS A 57 9.62 -10.98 -4.53
CA LYS A 57 9.81 -11.98 -5.61
C LYS A 57 9.60 -11.40 -7.02
N ASN A 58 8.90 -10.26 -7.13
CA ASN A 58 8.48 -9.67 -8.39
C ASN A 58 9.27 -8.39 -8.77
N ILE A 59 10.35 -8.09 -8.05
CA ILE A 59 11.28 -6.97 -8.29
C ILE A 59 12.69 -7.49 -8.57
#